data_AF-A0A3P8UD14-F1
#
_entry.id   AF-A0A3P8UD14-F1
#
_cell.length_a   1.000
_cell.length_b   1.000
_cell.length_c   1.000
_cell.angle_alpha   90.00
_cell.angle_beta   90.00
_cell.angle_gamma   90.00
#
_symmetry.space_group_name_H-M   'P 1'
#
loop_
_entity.id
_entity.type
_entity.pdbx_description
1 polymer ?
#
loop_
_entity_poly.entity_id
_entity_poly.type
_entity_poly.pdbx_seq_one_letter_code
_entity_poly.pdbx_strand_id
1 'polypeptide(L)'
;MVRLVWISVCLSPINKINKHIFMIKIHSLTSCWLLCDFFYFKPKTQKGKAAEKVVHPYSRKAAYLAREEIRLKKKERQKTEKASRLHGTGEKLLWFQSQLDPTKTTYTRKDACDIIERYLHRFDSELEQIELVNGIKGRQGRLHGAREAVIKQTIERERAQYEGVGFEIPDIINAKHLKTFREWTGDLMKLPNIKLRKVSSKGLDTKTDREEKQEAEIDLEEDKDEDDLDDEQVDESLLMSDSQ
;
A
#
# COMPACT_ATOMS: atom_id res chain seq x y z
N MET A 1 -43.94 -7.89 41.12
CA MET A 1 -42.80 -7.72 42.06
C MET A 1 -41.63 -8.52 41.53
N VAL A 2 -40.69 -7.87 40.85
CA VAL A 2 -39.47 -8.53 40.32
C VAL A 2 -38.28 -7.77 40.90
N ARG A 3 -37.56 -8.42 41.81
CA ARG A 3 -36.38 -7.87 42.51
C ARG A 3 -35.20 -7.80 41.55
N LEU A 4 -34.71 -6.60 41.27
CA LEU A 4 -33.40 -6.38 40.66
C LEU A 4 -32.32 -6.78 41.67
N VAL A 5 -31.48 -7.74 41.31
CA VAL A 5 -30.26 -8.10 42.03
C VAL A 5 -29.12 -7.27 41.45
N TRP A 6 -28.56 -6.39 42.28
CA TRP A 6 -27.34 -5.65 41.99
C TRP A 6 -26.12 -6.58 42.19
N ILE A 7 -25.35 -6.80 41.13
CA ILE A 7 -24.04 -7.46 41.22
C ILE A 7 -22.99 -6.36 41.38
N SER A 8 -22.46 -6.29 42.59
CA SER A 8 -21.29 -5.50 42.99
C SER A 8 -20.03 -6.25 42.56
N VAL A 9 -19.23 -5.68 41.65
CA VAL A 9 -17.88 -6.19 41.35
C VAL A 9 -16.87 -5.29 42.03
N CYS A 10 -16.18 -5.92 42.99
CA CYS A 10 -15.12 -5.38 43.82
C CYS A 10 -13.91 -4.93 42.98
N LEU A 11 -13.53 -3.66 43.11
CA LEU A 11 -12.18 -3.19 42.79
C LEU A 11 -11.34 -3.33 44.06
N SER A 12 -10.37 -4.25 44.06
CA SER A 12 -9.33 -4.28 45.08
C SER A 12 -8.08 -3.50 44.61
N PRO A 13 -7.41 -2.79 45.52
CA PRO A 13 -6.22 -1.99 45.25
C PRO A 13 -4.93 -2.77 45.52
N ILE A 14 -3.78 -2.13 45.23
CA ILE A 14 -2.41 -2.32 45.81
C ILE A 14 -1.34 -2.52 44.72
N ASN A 15 -0.46 -1.52 44.52
CA ASN A 15 0.94 -1.66 44.93
C ASN A 15 1.70 -0.33 44.97
N LYS A 16 2.67 -0.30 45.86
CA LYS A 16 3.31 0.85 46.53
C LYS A 16 4.80 0.85 46.18
N ILE A 17 5.44 2.03 46.31
CA ILE A 17 6.89 2.24 46.59
C ILE A 17 7.83 2.27 45.36
N ASN A 18 8.34 3.47 45.04
CA ASN A 18 9.75 3.81 45.26
C ASN A 18 9.97 5.32 45.14
N LYS A 19 10.30 5.96 46.27
CA LYS A 19 10.79 7.33 46.38
C LYS A 19 12.20 7.27 46.96
N HIS A 20 13.19 7.62 46.16
CA HIS A 20 14.52 8.03 46.60
C HIS A 20 14.73 9.41 45.96
N ILE A 21 14.63 10.52 46.71
CA ILE A 21 15.70 11.13 47.51
C ILE A 21 17.00 11.19 46.70
N PHE A 22 17.21 12.31 46.02
CA PHE A 22 18.52 12.93 45.96
C PHE A 22 18.38 14.44 46.17
N MET A 23 18.91 14.85 47.31
CA MET A 23 19.03 16.22 47.78
C MET A 23 20.40 16.69 47.30
N ILE A 24 20.46 17.64 46.37
CA ILE A 24 21.69 18.39 46.10
C ILE A 24 21.43 19.88 46.31
N LYS A 25 22.37 20.44 47.04
CA LYS A 25 22.30 21.63 47.86
C LYS A 25 22.61 22.86 47.01
N ILE A 26 21.89 23.92 47.36
CA ILE A 26 22.03 25.31 46.93
C ILE A 26 23.47 25.80 47.15
N HIS A 27 24.07 26.42 46.13
CA HIS A 27 24.96 27.58 46.23
C HIS A 27 24.55 28.52 45.08
N SER A 28 23.73 29.55 45.31
CA SER A 28 24.15 30.91 45.65
C SER A 28 25.38 31.35 44.86
N LEU A 29 25.17 32.10 43.78
CA LEU A 29 25.93 33.32 43.50
C LEU A 29 25.11 34.22 42.56
N THR A 30 25.16 35.48 42.93
CA THR A 30 24.44 36.66 42.50
C THR A 30 24.76 37.14 41.08
N SER A 31 23.77 37.84 40.51
CA SER A 31 23.93 38.97 39.58
C SER A 31 24.48 38.69 38.18
N CYS A 32 23.61 38.80 37.17
CA CYS A 32 23.72 39.90 36.20
C CYS A 32 22.41 40.01 35.42
N TRP A 33 21.79 41.20 35.50
CA TRP A 33 20.81 41.66 34.53
C TRP A 33 21.44 41.66 33.14
N LEU A 34 20.74 41.19 32.12
CA LEU A 34 20.76 41.75 30.75
C LEU A 34 19.67 41.05 29.91
N LEU A 35 18.61 41.82 29.65
CA LEU A 35 17.88 41.94 28.38
C LEU A 35 17.76 40.68 27.50
N CYS A 36 16.57 40.07 27.54
CA CYS A 36 15.99 39.46 26.35
C CYS A 36 14.47 39.65 26.45
N ASP A 37 13.95 40.64 25.72
CA ASP A 37 12.52 40.83 25.49
C ASP A 37 11.98 39.64 24.70
N PHE A 38 11.71 38.55 25.43
CA PHE A 38 10.94 37.42 24.95
C PHE A 38 9.49 37.91 24.82
N PHE A 39 9.16 38.42 23.64
CA PHE A 39 7.82 38.81 23.23
C PHE A 39 6.89 37.61 23.46
N TYR A 40 6.18 37.64 24.59
CA TYR A 40 5.23 36.62 25.02
C TYR A 40 4.03 36.65 24.05
N PHE A 41 4.17 35.97 22.91
CA PHE A 41 3.08 35.72 21.99
C PHE A 41 2.11 34.74 22.66
N LYS A 42 1.13 35.30 23.37
CA LYS A 42 0.05 34.55 24.01
C LYS A 42 -0.83 33.98 22.89
N PRO A 43 -0.85 32.66 22.61
CA PRO A 43 -1.77 32.11 21.63
C PRO A 43 -3.18 32.35 22.18
N LYS A 44 -3.97 33.15 21.47
CA LYS A 44 -5.38 33.37 21.85
C LYS A 44 -6.06 32.00 21.86
N THR A 45 -6.40 31.54 23.06
CA THR A 45 -7.21 30.36 23.30
C THR A 45 -8.50 30.50 22.49
N GLN A 46 -8.71 29.56 21.55
CA GLN A 46 -9.90 29.54 20.73
C GLN A 46 -11.10 29.36 21.65
N LYS A 47 -11.86 30.45 21.86
CA LYS A 47 -13.18 30.40 22.49
C LYS A 47 -13.98 29.30 21.79
N GLY A 48 -14.59 28.43 22.60
CA GLY A 48 -15.25 27.19 22.19
C GLY A 48 -16.11 27.36 20.94
N LYS A 49 -16.15 26.32 20.11
CA LYS A 49 -16.88 26.25 18.84
C LYS A 49 -18.31 26.79 19.02
N ALA A 50 -18.49 28.06 18.67
CA ALA A 50 -19.82 28.67 18.63
C ALA A 50 -20.62 27.96 17.54
N ALA A 51 -21.92 27.77 17.80
CA ALA A 51 -22.86 27.16 16.86
C ALA A 51 -22.62 27.66 15.42
N GLU A 52 -22.59 26.72 14.47
CA GLU A 52 -22.25 26.97 13.09
C GLU A 52 -23.19 28.02 12.50
N LYS A 53 -22.70 29.25 12.39
CA LYS A 53 -23.45 30.37 11.83
C LYS A 53 -23.55 30.17 10.33
N VAL A 54 -24.76 30.34 9.79
CA VAL A 54 -25.00 30.39 8.33
C VAL A 54 -24.08 31.44 7.71
N VAL A 55 -23.16 30.98 6.87
CA VAL A 55 -22.17 31.84 6.21
C VAL A 55 -22.74 32.23 4.84
N HIS A 56 -22.74 33.53 4.54
CA HIS A 56 -23.12 34.00 3.21
C HIS A 56 -22.16 33.44 2.14
N PRO A 57 -22.66 32.97 0.97
CA PRO A 57 -21.84 32.28 -0.04
C PRO A 57 -20.62 33.08 -0.52
N TYR A 58 -20.74 34.41 -0.63
CA TYR A 58 -19.63 35.29 -1.06
C TYR A 58 -18.77 35.84 0.09
N SER A 59 -18.95 35.36 1.32
CA SER A 59 -18.14 35.79 2.46
C SER A 59 -16.72 35.21 2.40
N ARG A 60 -15.73 35.92 2.95
CA ARG A 60 -14.35 35.41 3.12
C ARG A 60 -14.35 34.04 3.83
N LYS A 61 -15.18 33.86 4.86
CA LYS A 61 -15.29 32.60 5.59
C LYS A 61 -15.78 31.45 4.69
N ALA A 62 -16.74 31.71 3.80
CA ALA A 62 -17.21 30.72 2.82
C ALA A 62 -16.11 30.37 1.82
N ALA A 63 -15.36 31.36 1.33
CA ALA A 63 -14.22 31.12 0.44
C ALA A 63 -13.13 30.25 1.09
N TYR A 64 -12.84 30.43 2.39
CA TYR A 64 -11.91 29.57 3.12
C TYR A 64 -12.41 28.13 3.25
N LEU A 65 -13.69 27.95 3.60
CA LEU A 65 -14.31 26.62 3.70
C LEU A 65 -14.30 25.90 2.35
N ALA A 66 -14.64 26.60 1.26
CA ALA A 66 -14.62 26.03 -0.09
C ALA A 66 -13.20 25.60 -0.52
N ARG A 67 -12.16 26.40 -0.21
CA ARG A 67 -10.76 26.02 -0.49
C ARG A 67 -10.35 24.77 0.28
N GLU A 68 -10.74 24.68 1.54
CA GLU A 68 -10.45 23.53 2.38
C GLU A 68 -11.18 22.28 1.89
N GLU A 69 -12.46 22.40 1.53
CA GLU A 69 -13.24 21.30 0.94
C GLU A 69 -12.60 20.81 -0.37
N ILE A 70 -12.20 21.71 -1.27
CA ILE A 70 -11.51 21.35 -2.51
C ILE A 70 -10.21 20.60 -2.21
N ARG A 71 -9.45 21.04 -1.20
CA ARG A 71 -8.20 20.38 -0.78
C ARG A 71 -8.47 18.97 -0.24
N LEU A 72 -9.46 18.83 0.63
CA LEU A 72 -9.87 17.55 1.19
C LEU A 72 -10.39 16.60 0.11
N LYS A 73 -11.25 17.09 -0.80
CA LYS A 73 -11.77 16.31 -1.93
C LYS A 73 -10.67 15.82 -2.86
N LYS A 74 -9.65 16.64 -3.13
CA LYS A 74 -8.47 16.21 -3.90
C LYS A 74 -7.68 15.12 -3.16
N LYS A 75 -7.49 15.28 -1.85
CA LYS A 75 -6.79 14.31 -1.01
C LYS A 75 -7.55 12.98 -0.94
N GLU A 76 -8.86 13.01 -0.77
CA GLU A 76 -9.71 11.81 -0.79
C GLU A 76 -9.68 11.12 -2.14
N ARG A 77 -9.81 11.88 -3.24
CA ARG A 77 -9.72 11.33 -4.60
C ARG A 77 -8.40 10.61 -4.83
N GLN A 78 -7.27 11.17 -4.38
CA GLN A 78 -5.97 10.50 -4.49
C GLN A 78 -5.92 9.19 -3.68
N LYS A 79 -6.54 9.14 -2.49
CA LYS A 79 -6.63 7.91 -1.71
C LYS A 79 -7.47 6.85 -2.42
N THR A 80 -8.63 7.23 -2.96
CA THR A 80 -9.51 6.30 -3.68
C THR A 80 -8.87 5.80 -4.97
N GLU A 81 -8.17 6.65 -5.71
CA GLU A 81 -7.44 6.25 -6.92
C GLU A 81 -6.32 5.25 -6.60
N LYS A 82 -5.53 5.50 -5.54
CA LYS A 82 -4.50 4.55 -5.10
C LYS A 82 -5.09 3.22 -4.64
N ALA A 83 -6.15 3.26 -3.84
CA ALA A 83 -6.85 2.07 -3.38
C ALA A 83 -7.45 1.27 -4.55
N SER A 84 -8.05 1.94 -5.53
CA SER A 84 -8.60 1.30 -6.73
C SER A 84 -7.52 0.64 -7.59
N ARG A 85 -6.34 1.25 -7.72
CA ARG A 85 -5.20 0.62 -8.41
C ARG A 85 -4.72 -0.65 -7.70
N LEU A 86 -4.51 -0.57 -6.39
CA LEU A 86 -4.10 -1.71 -5.57
C LEU A 86 -5.13 -2.83 -5.60
N HIS A 87 -6.41 -2.48 -5.52
CA HIS A 87 -7.52 -3.43 -5.64
C HIS A 87 -7.52 -4.12 -7.01
N GLY A 88 -7.36 -3.36 -8.10
CA GLY A 88 -7.28 -3.94 -9.45
C GLY A 88 -6.14 -4.94 -9.60
N THR A 89 -4.97 -4.63 -9.04
CA THR A 89 -3.84 -5.58 -8.99
C THR A 89 -4.16 -6.79 -8.12
N GLY A 90 -4.74 -6.60 -6.93
CA GLY A 90 -5.12 -7.69 -6.03
C GLY A 90 -6.09 -8.68 -6.66
N GLU A 91 -7.17 -8.19 -7.29
CA GLU A 91 -8.13 -9.02 -8.01
C GLU A 91 -7.49 -9.81 -9.15
N LYS A 92 -6.58 -9.16 -9.90
CA LYS A 92 -5.81 -9.82 -10.96
C LYS A 92 -5.02 -11.00 -10.37
N LEU A 93 -4.26 -10.77 -9.30
CA LEU A 93 -3.45 -11.82 -8.68
C LEU A 93 -4.31 -12.94 -8.07
N LEU A 94 -5.43 -12.61 -7.44
CA LEU A 94 -6.37 -13.61 -6.92
C LEU A 94 -6.89 -14.53 -8.02
N TRP A 95 -7.20 -13.97 -9.19
CA TRP A 95 -7.58 -14.79 -10.34
C TRP A 95 -6.45 -15.74 -10.72
N PHE A 96 -5.20 -15.26 -10.82
CA PHE A 96 -4.05 -16.12 -11.13
C PHE A 96 -3.87 -17.23 -10.10
N GLN A 97 -4.03 -16.92 -8.81
CA GLN A 97 -3.97 -17.90 -7.73
C GLN A 97 -5.02 -19.00 -7.90
N SER A 98 -6.25 -18.66 -8.30
CA SER A 98 -7.33 -19.63 -8.52
C SER A 98 -7.06 -20.61 -9.66
N GLN A 99 -6.23 -20.23 -10.63
CA GLN A 99 -5.87 -21.07 -11.78
C GLN A 99 -4.66 -21.98 -11.52
N LEU A 100 -3.95 -21.79 -10.41
CA LEU A 100 -2.81 -22.61 -10.07
C LEU A 100 -3.26 -23.93 -9.46
N ASP A 101 -2.71 -25.02 -10.00
CA ASP A 101 -2.85 -26.35 -9.42
C ASP A 101 -2.10 -26.42 -8.09
N PRO A 102 -2.75 -26.83 -6.98
CA PRO A 102 -2.08 -26.98 -5.68
C PRO A 102 -0.97 -28.04 -5.68
N THR A 103 -1.03 -29.02 -6.59
CA THR A 103 -0.13 -30.18 -6.60
C THR A 103 1.19 -29.91 -7.33
N LYS A 104 1.21 -28.97 -8.29
CA LYS A 104 2.35 -28.74 -9.19
C LYS A 104 3.38 -27.81 -8.56
N THR A 105 4.61 -28.26 -8.29
CA THR A 105 5.62 -27.46 -7.56
C THR A 105 6.40 -26.48 -8.43
N THR A 106 6.43 -26.69 -9.75
CA THR A 106 7.23 -25.88 -10.69
C THR A 106 6.45 -25.62 -11.96
N TYR A 107 6.45 -24.37 -12.44
CA TYR A 107 5.85 -23.98 -13.71
C TYR A 107 6.93 -23.63 -14.73
N THR A 108 6.68 -23.99 -15.97
CA THR A 108 7.52 -23.55 -17.10
C THR A 108 6.99 -22.24 -17.68
N ARG A 109 7.82 -21.56 -18.47
CA ARG A 109 7.40 -20.34 -19.19
C ARG A 109 6.19 -20.60 -20.11
N LYS A 110 6.10 -21.80 -20.70
CA LYS A 110 4.94 -22.21 -21.52
C LYS A 110 3.66 -22.26 -20.69
N ASP A 111 3.72 -22.88 -19.51
CA ASP A 111 2.56 -22.90 -18.59
C ASP A 111 2.12 -21.48 -18.21
N ALA A 112 3.06 -20.55 -18.03
CA ALA A 112 2.75 -19.15 -17.74
C ALA A 112 2.01 -18.48 -18.90
N CYS A 113 2.45 -18.70 -20.15
CA CYS A 113 1.74 -18.24 -21.34
C CYS A 113 0.30 -18.81 -21.41
N ASP A 114 0.14 -20.13 -21.17
CA ASP A 114 -1.18 -20.78 -21.20
C ASP A 114 -2.14 -20.20 -20.14
N ILE A 115 -1.63 -19.88 -18.94
CA ILE A 115 -2.43 -19.25 -17.89
C ILE A 115 -2.81 -17.81 -18.30
N ILE A 116 -1.91 -17.06 -18.93
CA ILE A 116 -2.20 -15.70 -19.44
C ILE A 116 -3.27 -15.76 -20.55
N GLU A 117 -3.19 -16.72 -21.46
CA GLU A 117 -4.21 -16.89 -22.51
C GLU A 117 -5.58 -17.14 -21.90
N ARG A 118 -5.68 -18.03 -20.90
CA ARG A 118 -6.92 -18.22 -20.13
C ARG A 118 -7.41 -16.93 -19.47
N TYR A 119 -6.50 -16.07 -18.98
CA TYR A 119 -6.86 -14.79 -18.37
C TYR A 119 -7.48 -13.82 -19.38
N LEU A 120 -6.93 -13.77 -20.59
CA LEU A 120 -7.43 -12.92 -21.67
C LEU A 120 -8.82 -13.35 -22.15
N HIS A 121 -9.12 -14.64 -22.08
CA HIS A 121 -10.40 -15.23 -22.48
C HIS A 121 -11.48 -15.24 -21.38
N ARG A 122 -11.23 -14.62 -20.22
CA ARG A 122 -12.17 -14.63 -19.08
C ARG A 122 -13.53 -13.97 -19.36
N PHE A 123 -13.60 -13.09 -20.34
CA PHE A 123 -14.81 -12.34 -20.68
C PHE A 123 -15.57 -12.91 -21.89
N ASP A 124 -15.07 -13.97 -22.52
CA ASP A 124 -15.67 -14.51 -23.75
C ASP A 124 -17.11 -14.97 -23.52
N SER A 125 -17.39 -15.61 -22.38
CA SER A 125 -18.75 -16.00 -21.99
C SER A 125 -19.69 -14.82 -21.75
N GLU A 126 -19.19 -13.72 -21.17
CA GLU A 126 -19.96 -12.49 -20.96
C GLU A 126 -20.28 -11.82 -22.31
N LEU A 127 -19.31 -11.78 -23.22
CA LEU A 127 -19.51 -11.23 -24.57
C LEU A 127 -20.49 -12.05 -25.40
N GLU A 128 -20.37 -13.38 -25.37
CA GLU A 128 -21.30 -14.29 -26.05
C GLU A 128 -22.74 -14.10 -25.52
N GLN A 129 -22.90 -13.98 -24.19
CA GLN A 129 -24.20 -13.71 -23.59
C GLN A 129 -24.80 -12.37 -24.06
N ILE A 130 -23.99 -11.31 -24.13
CA ILE A 130 -24.44 -10.00 -24.64
C ILE A 130 -24.84 -10.10 -26.11
N GLU A 131 -24.09 -10.83 -26.93
CA GLU A 131 -24.39 -11.05 -28.34
C GLU A 131 -25.71 -11.80 -28.53
N LEU A 132 -25.94 -12.88 -27.78
CA LEU A 132 -27.20 -13.62 -27.80
C LEU A 132 -28.40 -12.76 -27.40
N VAL A 133 -28.29 -12.01 -26.31
CA VAL A 133 -29.37 -11.13 -25.83
C VAL A 133 -29.71 -10.05 -26.86
N ASN A 134 -28.69 -9.49 -27.52
CA ASN A 134 -28.88 -8.51 -28.57
C ASN A 134 -29.43 -9.15 -29.87
N GLY A 135 -29.05 -10.38 -30.20
CA GLY A 135 -29.56 -11.11 -31.36
C GLY A 135 -31.05 -11.47 -31.28
N ILE A 136 -31.57 -11.71 -30.07
CA ILE A 136 -32.99 -12.01 -29.84
C ILE A 136 -33.86 -10.75 -29.93
N LYS A 137 -33.34 -9.61 -29.50
CA LYS A 137 -34.08 -8.33 -29.50
C LYS A 137 -34.00 -7.67 -30.88
N GLY A 138 -34.96 -7.96 -31.74
CA GLY A 138 -35.07 -7.39 -33.09
C GLY A 138 -35.05 -5.85 -33.16
N ARG A 139 -36.21 -5.18 -33.09
CA ARG A 139 -36.31 -3.70 -33.26
C ARG A 139 -36.05 -2.89 -31.99
N GLN A 140 -35.70 -3.54 -30.88
CA GLN A 140 -35.40 -2.87 -29.62
C GLN A 140 -33.91 -2.51 -29.59
N GLY A 141 -33.58 -1.28 -29.19
CA GLY A 141 -32.20 -0.78 -29.21
C GLY A 141 -31.20 -1.64 -28.43
N ARG A 142 -29.92 -1.54 -28.79
CA ARG A 142 -28.81 -2.33 -28.24
C ARG A 142 -28.76 -2.26 -26.72
N LEU A 143 -28.87 -3.42 -26.08
CA LEU A 143 -28.73 -3.58 -24.63
C LEU A 143 -27.24 -3.77 -24.29
N HIS A 144 -26.82 -3.33 -23.11
CA HIS A 144 -25.45 -3.52 -22.59
C HIS A 144 -24.29 -2.95 -23.43
N GLY A 145 -24.57 -2.05 -24.39
CA GLY A 145 -23.51 -1.48 -25.25
C GLY A 145 -22.36 -0.79 -24.49
N ALA A 146 -22.67 -0.12 -23.37
CA ALA A 146 -21.63 0.50 -22.54
C ALA A 146 -20.71 -0.54 -21.87
N ARG A 147 -21.26 -1.65 -21.38
CA ARG A 147 -20.50 -2.74 -20.75
C ARG A 147 -19.66 -3.49 -21.78
N GLU A 148 -20.26 -3.81 -22.92
CA GLU A 148 -19.58 -4.47 -24.03
C GLU A 148 -18.38 -3.65 -24.53
N ALA A 149 -18.55 -2.32 -24.67
CA ALA A 149 -17.45 -1.43 -25.07
C ALA A 149 -16.31 -1.41 -24.04
N VAL A 150 -16.63 -1.37 -22.74
CA VAL A 150 -15.62 -1.41 -21.67
C VAL A 150 -14.85 -2.73 -21.68
N ILE A 151 -15.54 -3.86 -21.86
CA ILE A 151 -14.90 -5.18 -21.95
C ILE A 151 -13.96 -5.25 -23.15
N LYS A 152 -14.45 -4.88 -24.35
CA LYS A 152 -13.65 -4.88 -25.57
C LYS A 152 -12.41 -4.01 -25.44
N GLN A 153 -12.55 -2.80 -24.88
CA GLN A 153 -11.43 -1.91 -24.63
C GLN A 153 -10.42 -2.50 -23.62
N THR A 154 -10.92 -3.23 -22.60
CA THR A 154 -10.06 -3.87 -21.60
C THR A 154 -9.26 -5.01 -22.23
N ILE A 155 -9.91 -5.89 -23.00
CA ILE A 155 -9.25 -7.00 -23.71
C ILE A 155 -8.22 -6.47 -24.71
N GLU A 156 -8.57 -5.45 -25.49
CA GLU A 156 -7.65 -4.83 -26.45
C GLU A 156 -6.39 -4.30 -25.76
N ARG A 157 -6.55 -3.60 -24.63
CA ARG A 157 -5.42 -3.10 -23.85
C ARG A 157 -4.55 -4.22 -23.30
N GLU A 158 -5.17 -5.27 -22.75
CA GLU A 158 -4.44 -6.41 -22.17
C GLU A 158 -3.69 -7.22 -23.25
N ARG A 159 -4.30 -7.43 -24.42
CA ARG A 159 -3.63 -8.08 -25.57
C ARG A 159 -2.46 -7.27 -26.10
N ALA A 160 -2.65 -5.96 -26.26
CA ALA A 160 -1.57 -5.06 -26.68
C ALA A 160 -0.38 -5.09 -25.70
N GLN A 161 -0.65 -5.21 -24.39
CA GLN A 161 0.40 -5.38 -23.38
C GLN A 161 1.12 -6.71 -23.52
N TYR A 162 0.39 -7.82 -23.71
CA TYR A 162 0.97 -9.15 -23.83
C TYR A 162 1.87 -9.32 -25.07
N GLU A 163 1.46 -8.77 -26.22
CA GLU A 163 2.21 -8.83 -27.48
C GLU A 163 3.37 -7.82 -27.57
N GLY A 164 3.29 -6.74 -26.78
CA GLY A 164 4.25 -5.63 -26.77
C GLY A 164 5.26 -5.73 -25.63
N VAL A 165 4.97 -5.07 -24.51
CA VAL A 165 5.89 -4.88 -23.36
C VAL A 165 6.02 -6.15 -22.50
N GLY A 166 5.04 -7.04 -22.57
CA GLY A 166 4.91 -8.20 -21.70
C GLY A 166 3.87 -7.97 -20.61
N PHE A 167 3.13 -9.02 -20.31
CA PHE A 167 2.06 -9.03 -19.31
C PHE A 167 2.65 -9.34 -17.92
N GLU A 168 2.37 -8.48 -16.95
CA GLU A 168 2.85 -8.64 -15.58
C GLU A 168 2.04 -9.70 -14.83
N ILE A 169 2.70 -10.78 -14.41
CA ILE A 169 2.12 -11.89 -13.64
C ILE A 169 2.97 -12.19 -12.40
N PRO A 170 2.42 -12.84 -11.35
CA PRO A 170 3.25 -13.34 -10.26
C PRO A 170 4.31 -14.31 -10.77
N ASP A 171 5.51 -14.28 -10.19
CA ASP A 171 6.57 -15.21 -10.56
C ASP A 171 6.23 -16.64 -10.09
N ILE A 172 5.69 -17.43 -11.02
CA ILE A 172 5.36 -18.84 -10.81
C ILE A 172 6.47 -19.80 -11.27
N ILE A 173 7.50 -19.28 -11.94
CA ILE A 173 8.63 -20.09 -12.43
C ILE A 173 9.54 -20.44 -11.26
N ASN A 174 9.76 -19.46 -10.37
CA ASN A 174 10.54 -19.64 -9.16
C ASN A 174 9.74 -20.32 -8.04
N ALA A 175 10.22 -21.50 -7.60
CA ALA A 175 9.54 -22.29 -6.56
C ALA A 175 9.44 -21.58 -5.21
N LYS A 176 10.39 -20.70 -4.86
CA LYS A 176 10.35 -19.89 -3.63
C LYS A 176 9.16 -18.91 -3.66
N HIS A 177 9.04 -18.14 -4.75
CA HIS A 177 7.98 -17.16 -4.93
C HIS A 177 6.61 -17.80 -5.13
N LEU A 178 6.56 -19.00 -5.73
CA LEU A 178 5.32 -19.76 -5.85
C LEU A 178 4.74 -20.14 -4.48
N LYS A 179 5.58 -20.51 -3.50
CA LYS A 179 5.11 -20.83 -2.14
C LYS A 179 4.51 -19.60 -1.45
N THR A 180 5.22 -18.47 -1.47
CA THR A 180 4.71 -17.22 -0.87
C THR A 180 3.43 -16.75 -1.55
N PHE A 181 3.34 -16.92 -2.87
CA PHE A 181 2.14 -16.60 -3.63
C PHE A 181 0.94 -17.52 -3.32
N ARG A 182 1.18 -18.80 -3.02
CA ARG A 182 0.12 -19.74 -2.61
C ARG A 182 -0.45 -19.41 -1.24
N GLU A 183 0.40 -19.05 -0.30
CA GLU A 183 0.01 -18.72 1.07
C GLU A 183 -0.66 -17.34 1.18
N TRP A 184 -0.49 -16.50 0.16
CA TRP A 184 -1.07 -15.17 0.14
C TRP A 184 -2.61 -15.21 0.11
N THR A 185 -3.24 -14.64 1.12
CA THR A 185 -4.71 -14.71 1.32
C THR A 185 -5.48 -13.56 0.63
N GLY A 186 -4.86 -12.83 -0.30
CA GLY A 186 -5.46 -11.64 -0.91
C GLY A 186 -5.26 -10.33 -0.13
N ASP A 187 -4.41 -10.33 0.90
CA ASP A 187 -4.11 -9.13 1.68
C ASP A 187 -3.37 -8.09 0.83
N LEU A 188 -3.99 -6.92 0.62
CA LEU A 188 -3.47 -5.83 -0.19
C LEU A 188 -2.18 -5.22 0.38
N MET A 189 -1.93 -5.35 1.68
CA MET A 189 -0.69 -4.82 2.30
C MET A 189 0.55 -5.62 1.93
N LYS A 190 0.36 -6.91 1.60
CA LYS A 190 1.45 -7.82 1.21
C LYS A 190 1.70 -7.83 -0.29
N LEU A 191 0.91 -7.10 -1.08
CA LEU A 191 1.09 -6.99 -2.54
C LEU A 191 2.50 -6.54 -2.95
N PRO A 192 3.14 -5.54 -2.31
CA PRO A 192 4.48 -5.11 -2.69
C PRO A 192 5.56 -6.19 -2.50
N ASN A 193 5.32 -7.16 -1.62
CA ASN A 193 6.27 -8.23 -1.33
C ASN A 193 6.18 -9.37 -2.37
N ILE A 194 5.13 -9.40 -3.19
CA ILE A 194 4.97 -10.41 -4.24
C ILE A 194 5.79 -9.97 -5.46
N LYS A 195 6.78 -10.77 -5.84
CA LYS A 195 7.60 -10.53 -7.03
C LYS A 195 6.74 -10.78 -8.29
N LEU A 196 6.69 -9.78 -9.16
CA LEU A 196 5.98 -9.81 -10.44
C LEU A 196 7.00 -9.92 -11.58
N ARG A 197 6.70 -10.75 -12.57
CA ARG A 197 7.50 -10.98 -13.77
C ARG A 197 6.70 -10.63 -15.02
N LYS A 198 7.36 -10.07 -16.03
CA LYS A 198 6.76 -9.78 -17.34
C LYS A 198 6.93 -10.98 -18.26
N VAL A 199 5.83 -11.45 -18.82
CA VAL A 199 5.82 -12.55 -19.80
C VAL A 199 5.20 -12.05 -21.09
N SER A 200 5.89 -12.23 -22.22
CA SER A 200 5.40 -11.87 -23.55
C SER A 200 5.24 -13.11 -24.42
N SER A 201 4.24 -13.07 -25.32
CA SER A 201 4.01 -14.09 -26.35
C SER A 201 5.26 -14.39 -27.19
N LYS A 202 6.12 -13.40 -27.44
CA LYS A 202 7.31 -13.52 -28.31
C LYS A 202 8.57 -14.01 -27.58
N GLY A 203 8.52 -14.13 -26.25
CA GLY A 203 9.68 -14.45 -25.40
C GLY A 203 10.05 -15.93 -25.34
N LEU A 204 9.43 -16.78 -26.16
CA LEU A 204 9.76 -18.21 -26.21
C LEU A 204 11.11 -18.48 -26.90
N ASP A 205 11.60 -17.56 -27.74
CA ASP A 205 12.72 -17.87 -28.64
C ASP A 205 14.05 -17.13 -28.39
N THR A 206 14.11 -16.04 -27.62
CA THR A 206 15.41 -15.34 -27.43
C THR A 206 15.60 -14.67 -26.06
N LYS A 207 16.60 -15.15 -25.32
CA LYS A 207 17.47 -14.36 -24.42
C LYS A 207 16.85 -13.64 -23.20
N THR A 208 15.98 -14.27 -22.42
CA THR A 208 15.66 -13.74 -21.06
C THR A 208 16.61 -14.28 -19.98
N ASP A 209 17.36 -15.34 -20.28
CA ASP A 209 18.25 -16.03 -19.34
C ASP A 209 19.43 -15.17 -18.83
N ARG A 210 19.73 -14.02 -19.48
CA ARG A 210 20.79 -13.10 -19.06
C ARG A 210 20.38 -12.18 -17.91
N GLU A 211 19.12 -11.75 -17.89
CA GLU A 211 18.57 -10.94 -16.79
C GLU A 211 18.22 -11.84 -15.59
N GLU A 212 17.76 -13.07 -15.87
CA GLU A 212 17.45 -14.09 -14.85
C GLU A 212 18.66 -14.52 -14.01
N LYS A 213 19.89 -14.47 -14.56
CA LYS A 213 21.11 -14.76 -13.80
C LYS A 213 21.56 -13.58 -12.93
N GLN A 214 21.38 -12.34 -13.39
CA GLN A 214 21.82 -11.17 -12.65
C GLN A 214 20.90 -10.89 -11.45
N GLU A 215 19.58 -11.05 -11.59
CA GLU A 215 18.64 -10.86 -10.47
C GLU A 215 18.76 -11.97 -9.41
N ALA A 216 19.04 -13.22 -9.83
CA ALA A 216 19.26 -14.33 -8.89
C ALA A 216 20.61 -14.24 -8.14
N GLU A 217 21.62 -13.60 -8.75
CA GLU A 217 22.92 -13.36 -8.11
C GLU A 217 22.83 -12.21 -7.09
N ILE A 218 22.04 -11.17 -7.38
CA ILE A 218 21.77 -10.05 -6.46
C ILE A 218 20.94 -10.49 -5.24
N ASP A 219 19.85 -11.26 -5.44
CA ASP A 219 19.02 -11.79 -4.34
C ASP A 219 19.80 -12.77 -3.42
N LEU A 220 20.93 -13.36 -3.88
CA LEU A 220 21.79 -14.23 -3.08
C LEU A 220 22.93 -13.49 -2.35
N GLU A 221 23.22 -12.25 -2.74
CA GLU A 221 24.19 -11.37 -2.06
C GLU A 221 23.51 -10.57 -0.94
N GLU A 222 22.27 -10.10 -1.13
CA GLU A 222 21.52 -9.40 -0.06
C GLU A 222 21.26 -10.27 1.19
N ASP A 223 21.11 -11.60 1.03
CA ASP A 223 20.93 -12.55 2.15
C ASP A 223 22.23 -12.80 2.96
N LYS A 224 23.40 -12.34 2.50
CA LYS A 224 24.70 -12.57 3.18
C LYS A 224 25.19 -11.39 4.02
N ASP A 225 24.64 -10.20 3.79
CA ASP A 225 25.12 -8.96 4.39
C ASP A 225 24.42 -8.59 5.72
N GLU A 226 23.43 -9.38 6.17
CA GLU A 226 22.71 -9.11 7.45
C GLU A 226 23.36 -9.75 8.70
N ASP A 227 24.42 -10.57 8.59
CA ASP A 227 24.98 -11.32 9.73
C ASP A 227 26.27 -10.75 10.36
N ASP A 228 26.84 -9.63 9.89
CA ASP A 228 28.21 -9.23 10.30
C ASP A 228 28.38 -7.74 10.71
N LEU A 229 27.53 -7.21 11.59
CA LEU A 229 27.83 -5.94 12.30
C LEU A 229 27.42 -5.97 13.77
N ASP A 230 28.26 -6.61 14.60
CA ASP A 230 28.37 -6.27 16.02
C ASP A 230 29.86 -6.20 16.42
N ASP A 231 30.18 -5.21 17.27
CA ASP A 231 31.47 -4.90 17.93
C ASP A 231 32.65 -4.35 17.10
N GLU A 232 32.96 -3.06 17.28
CA GLU A 232 34.03 -2.67 18.23
C GLU A 232 34.10 -1.15 18.44
N GLN A 233 34.18 -0.78 19.72
CA GLN A 233 34.39 0.56 20.24
C GLN A 233 35.81 0.60 20.81
N VAL A 234 36.76 1.30 20.19
CA VAL A 234 38.04 1.66 20.83
C VAL A 234 38.47 3.08 20.42
N ASP A 235 38.76 3.83 21.48
CA ASP A 235 39.18 5.22 21.59
C ASP A 235 40.68 5.37 21.28
N GLU A 236 41.11 6.39 20.53
CA GLU A 236 42.52 6.86 20.56
C GLU A 236 42.59 8.33 20.14
N SER A 237 42.63 9.19 21.15
CA SER A 237 43.05 10.58 21.08
C SER A 237 44.57 10.68 20.88
N LEU A 238 45.09 11.28 19.79
CA LEU A 238 46.37 12.00 19.85
C LEU A 238 46.72 12.82 18.57
N LEU A 239 46.86 14.13 18.78
CA LEU A 239 47.77 15.11 18.15
C LEU A 239 47.89 15.21 16.62
N MET A 240 47.57 16.39 16.07
CA MET A 240 48.60 17.27 15.49
C MET A 240 48.15 18.74 15.52
N SER A 241 49.11 19.59 15.90
CA SER A 241 49.03 21.02 16.13
C SER A 241 49.20 21.86 14.86
N ASP A 242 48.65 23.07 14.94
CA ASP A 242 49.15 24.37 14.45
C ASP A 242 49.50 24.69 12.98
N SER A 243 49.10 25.93 12.65
CA SER A 243 49.57 26.85 11.59
C SER A 243 49.09 26.55 10.17
N GLN A 244 48.45 27.48 9.44
CA GLN A 244 48.70 28.92 9.34
C GLN A 244 47.43 29.67 8.87
#